data_AF-A0A2E3RTP0-F1
#
_entry.id   AF-A0A2E3RTP0-F1
#
_cell.length_a   1.000
_cell.length_b   1.000
_cell.length_c   1.000
_cell.angle_alpha   90.00
_cell.angle_beta   90.00
_cell.angle_gamma   90.00
#
_symmetry.space_group_name_H-M   'P 1'
#
loop_
_entity.id
_entity.type
_entity.pdbx_description
1 polymer ?
#
loop_
_entity_poly.entity_id
_entity_poly.type
_entity_poly.pdbx_seq_one_letter_code
_entity_poly.pdbx_strand_id
1 'polypeptide(L)'
;MRSAYAPGFILAISVASQFTLSGVSASADCPADLSGDGLVDGQDIGLLFANWGSRGPEGDLDQDGSVGGSDLGALMSAWGECPAESNDTLLIPGTGFQGETVELSPVGLPGEPGYENKPMARWDVVPYQTVDQEFQVGIVAYHFGRIDRVEFSLDGGPWLPVNEMKQNPRTGQDEYWVTIDPSTMADGNHEIRAIVWPNVGTPRIMAGQIDDEAIRTGEHSLFLSSNHGRTLGSLDRWVSKDGSDQTGDGSREKPYASMMKAARSIQDEQGKNADGGTIYLLPGSHSIGTYSWGLHTYVDDRWLTITHDPQTPMEKVLVTGVESLSGLRAKLLRFHRLNIQMPDDGSISQYIFSSASGQSKWVSECNLNGPGRLADGDWGSGGVANYVTDTTIENCKRPFMGAIYRNIDLRHIGVDAMRGQICKLVLDVTVEDLNGCGSQSGAHNDVLQFHAEVGAPPISNGIYRGIISIGGSCSGQGIFFGTPATGEDLAFVDCIISNQEDDEGYVARVMQFGGPVSHLVIEGCTLVGPANWRSDQDFVTEAARITDSWFDYANTEFLIPYPDKHASFEPYDPEIHWDGSFPWKSPVQNVHYELN
;
A
#
# COMPACT_ATOMS: atom_id res chain seq x y z
N MET A 1 42.73 -25.46 3.55
CA MET A 1 42.66 -25.33 2.09
C MET A 1 41.31 -24.69 1.78
N ARG A 2 41.34 -23.47 1.24
CA ARG A 2 40.13 -22.71 0.89
C ARG A 2 39.57 -23.28 -0.42
N SER A 3 38.34 -23.77 -0.40
CA SER A 3 37.59 -24.05 -1.63
C SER A 3 36.64 -22.88 -1.86
N ALA A 4 36.85 -22.17 -2.95
CA ALA A 4 36.03 -21.08 -3.42
C ALA A 4 34.70 -21.63 -3.97
N TYR A 5 33.58 -21.10 -3.48
CA TYR A 5 32.31 -21.17 -4.20
C TYR A 5 32.12 -19.84 -4.93
N ALA A 6 32.10 -19.93 -6.26
CA ALA A 6 31.74 -18.85 -7.15
C ALA A 6 30.21 -18.78 -7.27
N PRO A 7 29.59 -17.60 -7.37
CA PRO A 7 28.15 -17.47 -7.60
C PRO A 7 27.85 -17.74 -9.08
N GLY A 8 27.06 -18.79 -9.34
CA GLY A 8 26.63 -19.17 -10.67
C GLY A 8 25.34 -18.44 -11.07
N PHE A 9 25.48 -17.48 -11.98
CA PHE A 9 24.58 -17.16 -13.10
C PHE A 9 23.08 -17.52 -12.96
N ILE A 10 22.25 -16.51 -12.70
CA ILE A 10 20.82 -16.53 -13.04
C ILE A 10 20.70 -16.31 -14.56
N LEU A 11 20.20 -17.32 -15.27
CA LEU A 11 19.91 -17.26 -16.69
C LEU A 11 18.57 -16.55 -16.89
N ALA A 12 18.60 -15.26 -17.24
CA ALA A 12 17.42 -14.55 -17.74
C ALA A 12 17.04 -15.13 -19.10
N ILE A 13 15.97 -15.94 -19.15
CA ILE A 13 15.38 -16.38 -20.41
C ILE A 13 14.48 -15.25 -20.93
N SER A 14 15.08 -14.42 -21.78
CA SER A 14 14.35 -13.56 -22.71
C SER A 14 13.69 -14.45 -23.77
N VAL A 15 12.37 -14.49 -23.80
CA VAL A 15 11.63 -14.90 -25.00
C VAL A 15 11.02 -13.65 -25.60
N ALA A 16 11.80 -13.00 -26.47
CA ALA A 16 11.25 -12.10 -27.48
C ALA A 16 10.52 -12.97 -28.51
N SER A 17 9.19 -12.86 -28.56
CA SER A 17 8.43 -13.25 -29.74
C SER A 17 7.84 -11.99 -30.35
N GLN A 18 8.46 -11.53 -31.44
CA GLN A 18 7.87 -10.55 -32.35
C GLN A 18 6.76 -11.27 -33.12
N PHE A 19 5.51 -10.95 -32.78
CA PHE A 19 4.40 -11.05 -33.73
C PHE A 19 3.91 -9.63 -34.00
N THR A 20 4.42 -9.02 -35.06
CA THR A 20 3.77 -7.87 -35.69
C THR A 20 2.58 -8.41 -36.49
N LEU A 21 1.40 -8.43 -35.88
CA LEU A 21 0.16 -8.27 -36.64
C LEU A 21 -0.23 -6.80 -36.54
N SER A 22 0.03 -6.04 -37.60
CA SER A 22 -0.76 -4.85 -37.87
C SER A 22 -2.17 -5.34 -38.25
N GLY A 23 -3.00 -5.57 -37.25
CA GLY A 23 -4.40 -5.90 -37.37
C GLY A 23 -5.17 -4.84 -36.62
N VAL A 24 -5.93 -4.05 -37.35
CA VAL A 24 -6.90 -3.07 -36.86
C VAL A 24 -7.69 -3.69 -35.72
N SER A 25 -7.69 -3.03 -34.55
CA SER A 25 -8.65 -3.34 -33.49
C SER A 25 -10.02 -2.96 -34.03
N ALA A 26 -10.75 -3.93 -34.58
CA ALA A 26 -12.19 -3.75 -34.74
C ALA A 26 -12.74 -3.55 -33.32
N SER A 27 -13.23 -2.34 -33.04
CA SER A 27 -13.97 -2.02 -31.82
C SER A 27 -15.04 -3.08 -31.63
N ALA A 28 -14.83 -4.00 -30.68
CA ALA A 28 -15.76 -5.12 -30.47
C ALA A 28 -17.14 -4.64 -30.01
N ASP A 29 -17.22 -3.39 -29.54
CA ASP A 29 -18.43 -2.74 -29.03
C ASP A 29 -19.14 -1.83 -30.06
N CYS A 30 -18.61 -1.70 -31.28
CA CYS A 30 -19.22 -0.89 -32.34
C CYS A 30 -19.31 -1.64 -33.68
N PRO A 31 -20.20 -2.65 -33.81
CA PRO A 31 -20.27 -3.49 -35.01
C PRO A 31 -20.54 -2.72 -36.31
N ALA A 32 -21.12 -1.53 -36.23
CA ALA A 32 -21.46 -0.68 -37.36
C ALA A 32 -20.28 0.16 -37.91
N ASP A 33 -19.16 0.25 -37.19
CA ASP A 33 -17.91 0.84 -37.68
C ASP A 33 -17.14 -0.22 -38.48
N LEU A 34 -17.50 -0.30 -39.76
CA LEU A 34 -16.93 -1.25 -40.71
C LEU A 34 -15.51 -0.85 -41.12
N SER A 35 -15.16 0.43 -40.95
CA SER A 35 -13.85 0.97 -41.32
C SER A 35 -12.80 0.87 -40.22
N GLY A 36 -13.24 0.70 -38.97
CA GLY A 36 -12.42 0.58 -37.77
C GLY A 36 -11.77 1.89 -37.33
N ASP A 37 -12.39 3.04 -37.63
CA ASP A 37 -11.85 4.37 -37.32
C ASP A 37 -12.50 5.06 -36.11
N GLY A 38 -13.42 4.37 -35.43
CA GLY A 38 -14.12 4.83 -34.24
C GLY A 38 -15.32 5.74 -34.52
N LEU A 39 -15.72 5.88 -35.79
CA LEU A 39 -16.90 6.62 -36.22
C LEU A 39 -17.78 5.72 -37.09
N VAL A 40 -19.10 5.85 -36.95
CA VAL A 40 -20.06 5.30 -37.90
C VAL A 40 -20.54 6.44 -38.79
N ASP A 41 -19.98 6.51 -40.01
CA ASP A 41 -20.23 7.60 -40.94
C ASP A 41 -20.41 7.16 -42.41
N GLY A 42 -20.22 8.10 -43.34
CA GLY A 42 -20.38 7.84 -44.77
C GLY A 42 -19.38 6.82 -45.34
N GLN A 43 -18.25 6.60 -44.66
CA GLN A 43 -17.25 5.60 -45.01
C GLN A 43 -17.79 4.18 -44.76
N ASP A 44 -18.44 3.96 -43.63
CA ASP A 44 -19.06 2.66 -43.28
C ASP A 44 -20.26 2.34 -44.16
N ILE A 45 -21.05 3.34 -44.56
CA ILE A 45 -22.07 3.17 -45.61
C ILE A 45 -21.44 2.62 -46.90
N GLY A 46 -20.29 3.20 -47.29
CA GLY A 46 -19.58 2.78 -48.49
C GLY A 46 -19.13 1.32 -48.43
N LEU A 47 -18.65 0.89 -47.27
CA LEU A 47 -18.24 -0.49 -47.00
C LEU A 47 -19.44 -1.45 -46.95
N LEU A 48 -20.54 -1.05 -46.32
CA LEU A 48 -21.79 -1.82 -46.29
C LEU A 48 -22.32 -2.06 -47.72
N PHE A 49 -22.32 -1.03 -48.57
CA PHE A 49 -22.74 -1.18 -49.97
C PHE A 49 -21.76 -2.00 -50.81
N ALA A 50 -20.46 -1.97 -50.51
CA ALA A 50 -19.49 -2.83 -51.17
C ALA A 50 -19.79 -4.33 -50.91
N ASN A 51 -20.37 -4.64 -49.75
CA ASN A 51 -20.76 -5.99 -49.34
C ASN A 51 -22.23 -6.34 -49.62
N TRP A 52 -22.99 -5.49 -50.31
CA TRP A 52 -24.43 -5.66 -50.51
C TRP A 52 -24.79 -6.96 -51.24
N GLY A 53 -25.73 -7.72 -50.66
CA GLY A 53 -26.17 -9.02 -51.17
C GLY A 53 -25.15 -10.15 -50.99
N SER A 54 -24.06 -9.92 -50.27
CA SER A 54 -23.12 -10.96 -49.88
C SER A 54 -23.62 -11.76 -48.67
N ARG A 55 -22.95 -12.88 -48.39
CA ARG A 55 -23.14 -13.70 -47.18
C ARG A 55 -21.94 -13.58 -46.23
N GLY A 56 -21.15 -12.52 -46.38
CA GLY A 56 -19.96 -12.28 -45.58
C GLY A 56 -20.33 -11.59 -44.26
N PRO A 57 -19.64 -11.89 -43.15
CA PRO A 57 -19.95 -11.29 -41.84
C PRO A 57 -19.62 -9.78 -41.77
N GLU A 58 -18.78 -9.28 -42.67
CA GLU A 58 -18.23 -7.90 -42.65
C GLU A 58 -19.27 -6.79 -42.94
N GLY A 59 -20.53 -7.13 -43.20
CA GLY A 59 -21.62 -6.15 -43.34
C GLY A 59 -22.99 -6.68 -42.90
N ASP A 60 -23.02 -7.88 -42.31
CA ASP A 60 -24.22 -8.56 -41.81
C ASP A 60 -24.37 -8.19 -40.33
N LEU A 61 -24.82 -6.95 -40.10
CA LEU A 61 -24.90 -6.30 -38.80
C LEU A 61 -26.02 -6.87 -37.93
N ASP A 62 -27.09 -7.38 -38.55
CA ASP A 62 -28.18 -8.03 -37.83
C ASP A 62 -28.09 -9.57 -37.81
N GLN A 63 -27.06 -10.13 -38.46
CA GLN A 63 -26.70 -11.55 -38.47
C GLN A 63 -27.81 -12.44 -39.07
N ASP A 64 -28.58 -11.92 -40.02
CA ASP A 64 -29.61 -12.68 -40.73
C ASP A 64 -29.05 -13.57 -41.86
N GLY A 65 -27.75 -13.43 -42.14
CA GLY A 65 -27.02 -14.18 -43.16
C GLY A 65 -26.99 -13.50 -44.53
N SER A 66 -27.42 -12.24 -44.67
CA SER A 66 -27.39 -11.48 -45.93
C SER A 66 -27.31 -9.96 -45.73
N VAL A 67 -26.26 -9.33 -46.26
CA VAL A 67 -26.11 -7.87 -46.21
C VAL A 67 -27.17 -7.16 -47.06
N GLY A 68 -28.06 -6.39 -46.42
CA GLY A 68 -29.19 -5.74 -47.07
C GLY A 68 -29.78 -4.54 -46.31
N GLY A 69 -31.07 -4.30 -46.57
CA GLY A 69 -31.76 -3.11 -46.05
C GLY A 69 -31.90 -3.07 -44.53
N SER A 70 -31.85 -4.23 -43.88
CA SER A 70 -31.92 -4.34 -42.43
C SER A 70 -30.60 -3.91 -41.78
N ASP A 71 -29.46 -4.33 -42.33
CA ASP A 71 -28.12 -3.88 -41.92
C ASP A 71 -27.92 -2.39 -42.14
N LEU A 72 -28.44 -1.84 -43.23
CA LEU A 72 -28.42 -0.39 -43.43
C LEU A 72 -29.20 0.34 -42.33
N GLY A 73 -30.31 -0.24 -41.87
CA GLY A 73 -31.07 0.26 -40.72
C GLY A 73 -30.27 0.19 -39.42
N ALA A 74 -29.52 -0.90 -39.20
CA ALA A 74 -28.64 -1.07 -38.05
C ALA A 74 -27.49 -0.04 -38.06
N LEU A 75 -26.83 0.14 -39.20
CA LEU A 75 -25.76 1.13 -39.38
C LEU A 75 -26.26 2.56 -39.11
N MET A 76 -27.40 2.94 -39.69
CA MET A 76 -27.99 4.27 -39.48
C MET A 76 -28.43 4.52 -38.04
N SER A 77 -28.77 3.47 -37.30
CA SER A 77 -29.13 3.56 -35.88
C SER A 77 -27.92 3.81 -34.98
N ALA A 78 -26.71 3.48 -35.46
CA ALA A 78 -25.44 3.64 -34.75
C ALA A 78 -24.64 4.89 -35.21
N TRP A 79 -25.24 5.79 -35.99
CA TRP A 79 -24.57 6.94 -36.58
C TRP A 79 -23.88 7.86 -35.56
N GLY A 80 -22.60 8.16 -35.77
CA GLY A 80 -21.80 9.05 -34.90
C GLY A 80 -20.57 8.37 -34.32
N GLU A 81 -19.99 8.96 -33.27
CA GLU A 81 -18.85 8.37 -32.54
C GLU A 81 -19.25 7.04 -31.92
N CYS A 82 -18.44 6.01 -32.19
CA CYS A 82 -18.51 4.78 -31.42
C CYS A 82 -18.26 5.11 -29.95
N PRO A 83 -18.92 4.42 -29.00
CA PRO A 83 -18.45 4.41 -27.63
C PRO A 83 -16.98 4.05 -27.69
N ALA A 84 -16.10 4.93 -27.18
CA ALA A 84 -14.73 4.52 -26.92
C ALA A 84 -14.82 3.22 -26.12
N GLU A 85 -14.01 2.21 -26.45
CA GLU A 85 -13.77 1.03 -25.61
C GLU A 85 -13.89 1.52 -24.17
N SER A 86 -14.89 1.04 -23.44
CA SER A 86 -15.12 1.56 -22.10
C SER A 86 -13.80 1.38 -21.39
N ASN A 87 -13.18 2.50 -21.02
CA ASN A 87 -12.02 2.42 -20.17
C ASN A 87 -12.61 1.97 -18.85
N ASP A 88 -12.74 0.65 -18.66
CA ASP A 88 -13.45 -0.03 -17.56
C ASP A 88 -12.85 0.30 -16.19
N THR A 89 -11.82 1.15 -16.18
CA THR A 89 -11.14 1.66 -15.02
C THR A 89 -11.35 3.15 -14.80
N LEU A 90 -11.85 3.94 -15.75
CA LEU A 90 -11.93 5.41 -15.64
C LEU A 90 -13.11 5.85 -14.75
N LEU A 91 -12.82 6.61 -13.70
CA LEU A 91 -13.85 7.26 -12.88
C LEU A 91 -14.38 8.53 -13.55
N ILE A 92 -15.70 8.65 -13.58
CA ILE A 92 -16.40 9.85 -14.05
C ILE A 92 -16.72 10.73 -12.83
N PRO A 93 -16.27 11.99 -12.78
CA PRO A 93 -16.56 12.88 -11.65
C PRO A 93 -18.04 13.26 -11.60
N GLY A 94 -18.59 13.29 -10.39
CA GLY A 94 -19.92 13.84 -10.11
C GLY A 94 -19.89 15.32 -9.72
N THR A 95 -20.90 15.75 -8.97
CA THR A 95 -21.04 17.15 -8.48
C THR A 95 -20.77 17.28 -6.98
N GLY A 96 -20.10 16.29 -6.39
CA GLY A 96 -19.89 16.13 -4.95
C GLY A 96 -20.91 15.18 -4.31
N PHE A 97 -20.46 14.47 -3.28
CA PHE A 97 -21.31 13.59 -2.47
C PHE A 97 -22.34 14.39 -1.66
N GLN A 98 -23.61 13.93 -1.65
CA GLN A 98 -24.73 14.61 -1.00
C GLN A 98 -24.89 14.28 0.49
N GLY A 99 -23.98 13.49 1.06
CA GLY A 99 -24.03 13.05 2.45
C GLY A 99 -23.08 11.89 2.72
N GLU A 100 -23.24 11.26 3.87
CA GLU A 100 -22.55 10.01 4.22
C GLU A 100 -22.95 8.88 3.28
N THR A 101 -22.02 7.98 3.00
CA THR A 101 -22.34 6.75 2.28
C THR A 101 -23.17 5.86 3.21
N VAL A 102 -24.31 5.38 2.72
CA VAL A 102 -25.26 4.59 3.53
C VAL A 102 -24.61 3.29 3.97
N GLU A 103 -24.71 2.99 5.27
CA GLU A 103 -24.31 1.70 5.84
C GLU A 103 -25.03 0.53 5.14
N LEU A 104 -24.27 -0.50 4.80
CA LEU A 104 -24.74 -1.62 4.01
C LEU A 104 -24.99 -2.84 4.90
N SER A 105 -26.03 -3.60 4.56
CA SER A 105 -26.32 -4.87 5.25
C SER A 105 -25.28 -5.94 4.87
N PRO A 106 -24.99 -6.90 5.76
CA PRO A 106 -24.13 -8.02 5.42
C PRO A 106 -24.67 -8.85 4.24
N VAL A 107 -23.75 -9.45 3.49
CA VAL A 107 -24.01 -10.39 2.39
C VAL A 107 -23.74 -11.82 2.89
N GLY A 108 -24.51 -12.79 2.40
CA GLY A 108 -24.43 -14.20 2.82
C GLY A 108 -25.55 -14.60 3.78
N LEU A 109 -25.43 -15.76 4.41
CA LEU A 109 -26.41 -16.27 5.38
C LEU A 109 -25.96 -16.01 6.83
N PRO A 110 -26.85 -15.53 7.72
CA PRO A 110 -26.54 -15.37 9.13
C PRO A 110 -26.01 -16.68 9.75
N GLY A 111 -24.84 -16.59 10.39
CA GLY A 111 -24.15 -17.74 11.00
C GLY A 111 -23.07 -18.38 10.14
N GLU A 112 -22.91 -17.98 8.88
CA GLU A 112 -21.74 -18.35 8.08
C GLU A 112 -20.46 -17.73 8.69
N PRO A 113 -19.32 -18.46 8.69
CA PRO A 113 -18.05 -17.89 9.13
C PRO A 113 -17.70 -16.63 8.34
N GLY A 114 -17.40 -15.54 9.04
CA GLY A 114 -17.07 -14.25 8.42
C GLY A 114 -18.28 -13.36 8.12
N TYR A 115 -19.52 -13.81 8.32
CA TYR A 115 -20.75 -13.03 8.00
C TYR A 115 -20.81 -11.66 8.71
N GLU A 116 -20.36 -11.59 9.97
CA GLU A 116 -20.33 -10.35 10.76
C GLU A 116 -19.02 -9.55 10.56
N ASN A 117 -18.04 -10.11 9.84
CA ASN A 117 -16.73 -9.48 9.66
C ASN A 117 -16.71 -8.56 8.43
N LYS A 118 -15.90 -7.51 8.51
CA LYS A 118 -15.64 -6.63 7.37
C LYS A 118 -14.41 -7.12 6.60
N PRO A 119 -14.33 -6.92 5.27
CA PRO A 119 -13.10 -7.08 4.50
C PRO A 119 -11.90 -6.41 5.16
N MET A 120 -10.74 -7.03 5.09
CA MET A 120 -9.48 -6.31 5.24
C MET A 120 -9.31 -5.47 3.99
N ALA A 121 -9.26 -4.15 4.10
CA ALA A 121 -9.10 -3.27 2.95
C ALA A 121 -8.39 -1.97 3.31
N ARG A 122 -7.43 -1.57 2.46
CA ARG A 122 -6.63 -0.37 2.64
C ARG A 122 -6.38 0.31 1.30
N TRP A 123 -6.44 1.64 1.28
CA TRP A 123 -5.92 2.44 0.18
C TRP A 123 -4.41 2.22 0.06
N ASP A 124 -3.95 1.88 -1.14
CA ASP A 124 -2.51 1.88 -1.45
C ASP A 124 -2.00 3.28 -1.85
N VAL A 125 -2.93 4.23 -1.97
CA VAL A 125 -2.62 5.62 -2.32
C VAL A 125 -2.39 6.43 -1.04
N VAL A 126 -1.23 7.10 -0.95
CA VAL A 126 -1.03 8.14 0.07
C VAL A 126 -1.96 9.33 -0.23
N PRO A 127 -2.79 9.80 0.71
CA PRO A 127 -3.73 10.89 0.47
C PRO A 127 -3.03 12.24 0.25
N TYR A 128 -3.78 13.25 -0.17
CA TYR A 128 -3.35 14.64 -0.35
C TYR A 128 -2.29 14.87 -1.43
N GLN A 129 -2.16 13.95 -2.39
CA GLN A 129 -1.30 14.13 -3.55
C GLN A 129 -1.91 15.13 -4.53
N THR A 130 -1.05 15.89 -5.21
CA THR A 130 -1.44 16.71 -6.36
C THR A 130 -1.23 15.91 -7.64
N VAL A 131 -2.22 15.88 -8.51
CA VAL A 131 -2.22 15.13 -9.77
C VAL A 131 -2.60 16.04 -10.93
N ASP A 132 -1.88 15.96 -12.04
CA ASP A 132 -2.10 16.79 -13.25
C ASP A 132 -2.20 15.95 -14.54
N GLN A 133 -2.04 14.65 -14.41
CA GLN A 133 -2.14 13.63 -15.45
C GLN A 133 -2.90 12.41 -14.91
N GLU A 134 -3.26 11.48 -15.79
CA GLU A 134 -3.92 10.23 -15.40
C GLU A 134 -3.20 9.54 -14.24
N PHE A 135 -3.98 9.05 -13.28
CA PHE A 135 -3.48 8.54 -12.02
C PHE A 135 -4.30 7.36 -11.55
N GLN A 136 -3.66 6.20 -11.42
CA GLN A 136 -4.33 4.99 -10.94
C GLN A 136 -4.47 5.02 -9.42
N VAL A 137 -5.67 4.82 -8.90
CA VAL A 137 -5.95 4.71 -7.47
C VAL A 137 -6.41 3.29 -7.17
N GLY A 138 -5.88 2.69 -6.11
CA GLY A 138 -6.13 1.28 -5.82
C GLY A 138 -6.33 0.97 -4.34
N ILE A 139 -7.05 -0.13 -4.12
CA ILE A 139 -7.30 -0.74 -2.82
C ILE A 139 -6.78 -2.17 -2.85
N VAL A 140 -5.98 -2.52 -1.84
CA VAL A 140 -5.65 -3.93 -1.55
C VAL A 140 -6.72 -4.44 -0.59
N ALA A 141 -7.32 -5.59 -0.91
CA ALA A 141 -8.38 -6.16 -0.09
C ALA A 141 -8.37 -7.69 -0.02
N TYR A 142 -8.67 -8.22 1.17
CA TYR A 142 -8.81 -9.65 1.45
C TYR A 142 -10.01 -9.88 2.38
N HIS A 143 -10.58 -11.07 2.30
CA HIS A 143 -11.63 -11.53 3.24
C HIS A 143 -11.57 -13.05 3.31
N PHE A 144 -11.96 -13.64 4.44
CA PHE A 144 -12.07 -15.10 4.62
C PHE A 144 -12.92 -15.75 3.50
N GLY A 145 -14.08 -15.15 3.22
CA GLY A 145 -14.98 -15.52 2.12
C GLY A 145 -14.56 -15.04 0.72
N ARG A 146 -13.36 -14.47 0.57
CA ARG A 146 -12.90 -13.73 -0.63
C ARG A 146 -13.70 -12.44 -0.87
N ILE A 147 -13.14 -11.60 -1.74
CA ILE A 147 -13.75 -10.35 -2.21
C ILE A 147 -14.56 -10.68 -3.47
N ASP A 148 -15.77 -10.15 -3.56
CA ASP A 148 -16.60 -10.19 -4.77
C ASP A 148 -16.18 -9.06 -5.72
N ARG A 149 -16.13 -7.82 -5.21
CA ARG A 149 -15.71 -6.63 -5.96
C ARG A 149 -15.38 -5.45 -5.07
N VAL A 150 -14.74 -4.45 -5.64
CA VAL A 150 -14.61 -3.10 -5.05
C VAL A 150 -15.25 -2.09 -5.98
N GLU A 151 -16.16 -1.28 -5.46
CA GLU A 151 -16.81 -0.21 -6.21
C GLU A 151 -16.22 1.13 -5.83
N PHE A 152 -15.93 1.99 -6.81
CA PHE A 152 -15.33 3.31 -6.61
C PHE A 152 -16.24 4.41 -7.15
N SER A 153 -16.22 5.59 -6.52
CA SER A 153 -16.92 6.79 -7.00
C SER A 153 -16.08 8.03 -6.76
N LEU A 154 -16.01 8.91 -7.77
CA LEU A 154 -15.31 10.19 -7.74
C LEU A 154 -16.33 11.32 -7.61
N ASP A 155 -16.24 12.11 -6.55
CA ASP A 155 -17.12 13.26 -6.27
C ASP A 155 -18.61 12.95 -6.44
N GLY A 156 -19.06 11.78 -5.98
CA GLY A 156 -20.46 11.35 -6.11
C GLY A 156 -20.90 11.03 -7.53
N GLY A 157 -19.96 10.81 -8.45
CA GLY A 157 -20.22 10.27 -9.78
C GLY A 157 -20.69 8.81 -9.74
N PRO A 158 -20.96 8.19 -10.90
CA PRO A 158 -21.35 6.79 -10.99
C PRO A 158 -20.37 5.87 -10.25
N TRP A 159 -20.90 4.84 -9.58
CA TRP A 159 -20.08 3.80 -8.96
C TRP A 159 -19.57 2.83 -10.02
N LEU A 160 -18.26 2.66 -10.09
CA LEU A 160 -17.58 1.76 -11.02
C LEU A 160 -17.10 0.49 -10.28
N PRO A 161 -17.63 -0.70 -10.59
CA PRO A 161 -17.20 -1.95 -9.99
C PRO A 161 -15.91 -2.48 -10.63
N VAL A 162 -14.96 -2.91 -9.78
CA VAL A 162 -13.77 -3.67 -10.15
C VAL A 162 -13.88 -5.04 -9.50
N ASN A 163 -14.01 -6.09 -10.31
CA ASN A 163 -14.34 -7.44 -9.83
C ASN A 163 -13.11 -8.32 -9.60
N GLU A 164 -11.92 -7.84 -9.94
CA GLU A 164 -10.70 -8.62 -9.85
C GLU A 164 -9.53 -7.72 -9.44
N MET A 165 -8.69 -8.26 -8.56
CA MET A 165 -7.42 -7.66 -8.21
C MET A 165 -6.43 -7.86 -9.36
N LYS A 166 -5.84 -6.78 -9.88
CA LYS A 166 -4.87 -6.82 -10.99
C LYS A 166 -3.67 -5.94 -10.67
N GLN A 167 -2.54 -6.19 -11.33
CA GLN A 167 -1.37 -5.35 -11.16
C GLN A 167 -1.67 -3.91 -11.57
N ASN A 168 -1.51 -2.99 -10.62
CA ASN A 168 -1.62 -1.56 -10.83
C ASN A 168 -0.35 -1.08 -11.55
N PRO A 169 -0.46 -0.47 -12.75
CA PRO A 169 0.71 -0.06 -13.53
C PRO A 169 1.56 1.02 -12.85
N ARG A 170 0.98 1.77 -11.90
CA ARG A 170 1.68 2.82 -11.17
C ARG A 170 2.49 2.27 -9.99
N THR A 171 1.94 1.31 -9.25
CA THR A 171 2.53 0.84 -7.99
C THR A 171 3.22 -0.53 -8.12
N GLY A 172 2.94 -1.26 -9.20
CA GLY A 172 3.41 -2.63 -9.42
C GLY A 172 2.71 -3.67 -8.54
N GLN A 173 1.77 -3.23 -7.70
CA GLN A 173 1.05 -4.04 -6.72
C GLN A 173 -0.23 -4.60 -7.32
N ASP A 174 -0.60 -5.83 -6.95
CA ASP A 174 -1.92 -6.36 -7.26
C ASP A 174 -2.99 -5.70 -6.39
N GLU A 175 -3.96 -5.03 -7.02
CA GLU A 175 -4.97 -4.18 -6.38
C GLU A 175 -6.29 -4.17 -7.17
N TYR A 176 -7.38 -3.82 -6.50
CA TYR A 176 -8.57 -3.33 -7.20
C TYR A 176 -8.31 -1.85 -7.51
N TRP A 177 -8.09 -1.51 -8.78
CA TRP A 177 -7.70 -0.17 -9.16
C TRP A 177 -8.56 0.42 -10.28
N VAL A 178 -8.66 1.75 -10.25
CA VAL A 178 -9.36 2.60 -11.20
C VAL A 178 -8.44 3.78 -11.58
N THR A 179 -8.69 4.40 -12.71
CA THR A 179 -7.98 5.58 -13.20
C THR A 179 -8.81 6.83 -12.91
N ILE A 180 -8.16 7.88 -12.41
CA ILE A 180 -8.72 9.24 -12.46
C ILE A 180 -8.01 10.03 -13.56
N ASP A 181 -8.76 10.85 -14.29
CA ASP A 181 -8.21 11.80 -15.26
C ASP A 181 -8.45 13.25 -14.80
N PRO A 182 -7.42 13.93 -14.28
CA PRO A 182 -7.46 15.33 -13.90
C PRO A 182 -7.98 16.29 -14.98
N SER A 183 -7.89 15.93 -16.27
CA SER A 183 -8.40 16.76 -17.37
C SER A 183 -9.93 16.89 -17.38
N THR A 184 -10.62 15.94 -16.76
CA THR A 184 -12.10 15.91 -16.63
C THR A 184 -12.60 16.61 -15.37
N MET A 185 -11.69 17.13 -14.54
CA MET A 185 -11.96 17.62 -13.20
C MET A 185 -11.60 19.11 -13.09
N ALA A 186 -12.27 19.86 -12.22
CA ALA A 186 -11.81 21.20 -11.88
C ALA A 186 -10.50 21.12 -11.08
N ASP A 187 -9.61 22.11 -11.17
CA ASP A 187 -8.50 22.17 -10.24
C ASP A 187 -9.00 22.37 -8.80
N GLY A 188 -8.51 21.56 -7.87
CA GLY A 188 -8.99 21.58 -6.49
C GLY A 188 -8.93 20.22 -5.83
N ASN A 189 -9.45 20.12 -4.61
CA ASN A 189 -9.52 18.88 -3.85
C ASN A 189 -10.74 18.05 -4.28
N HIS A 190 -10.55 16.74 -4.42
CA HIS A 190 -11.56 15.77 -4.85
C HIS A 190 -11.60 14.60 -3.88
N GLU A 191 -12.79 14.05 -3.73
CA GLU A 191 -13.06 12.92 -2.85
C GLU A 191 -13.29 11.66 -3.69
N ILE A 192 -12.52 10.61 -3.42
CA ILE A 192 -12.80 9.26 -3.91
C ILE A 192 -13.29 8.43 -2.74
N ARG A 193 -14.44 7.77 -2.93
CA ARG A 193 -14.98 6.77 -2.00
C ARG A 193 -14.93 5.39 -2.63
N ALA A 194 -14.86 4.38 -1.78
CA ALA A 194 -15.00 3.01 -2.23
C ALA A 194 -15.89 2.17 -1.31
N ILE A 195 -16.43 1.07 -1.85
CA ILE A 195 -17.15 0.05 -1.10
C ILE A 195 -16.53 -1.30 -1.46
N VAL A 196 -16.05 -2.03 -0.45
CA VAL A 196 -15.43 -3.34 -0.61
C VAL A 196 -16.44 -4.41 -0.24
N TRP A 197 -16.86 -5.20 -1.23
CA TRP A 197 -17.88 -6.23 -1.09
C TRP A 197 -17.23 -7.61 -0.92
N PRO A 198 -17.42 -8.31 0.21
CA PRO A 198 -17.07 -9.72 0.32
C PRO A 198 -18.16 -10.61 -0.29
N ASN A 199 -17.84 -11.88 -0.61
CA ASN A 199 -18.88 -12.85 -0.99
C ASN A 199 -19.82 -13.21 0.18
N VAL A 200 -19.27 -13.19 1.39
CA VAL A 200 -19.97 -13.37 2.68
C VAL A 200 -19.33 -12.41 3.65
N GLY A 201 -20.08 -11.57 4.35
CA GLY A 201 -19.54 -10.58 5.28
C GLY A 201 -20.24 -9.23 5.21
N THR A 202 -19.83 -8.31 6.07
CA THR A 202 -20.31 -6.93 6.08
C THR A 202 -19.45 -6.09 5.13
N PRO A 203 -20.00 -5.43 4.10
CA PRO A 203 -19.21 -4.57 3.21
C PRO A 203 -18.43 -3.50 4.00
N ARG A 204 -17.18 -3.23 3.61
CA ARG A 204 -16.42 -2.12 4.19
C ARG A 204 -16.59 -0.87 3.34
N ILE A 205 -17.03 0.21 3.98
CA ILE A 205 -17.14 1.53 3.36
C ILE A 205 -15.83 2.29 3.60
N MET A 206 -15.19 2.72 2.52
CA MET A 206 -13.97 3.54 2.52
C MET A 206 -14.39 4.99 2.20
N ALA A 207 -14.98 5.65 3.20
CA ALA A 207 -15.50 7.00 3.09
C ALA A 207 -15.34 7.77 4.41
N GLY A 208 -15.31 9.09 4.35
CA GLY A 208 -15.24 9.97 5.52
C GLY A 208 -13.93 10.74 5.62
N GLN A 209 -13.79 11.48 6.72
CA GLN A 209 -12.61 12.29 6.98
C GLN A 209 -11.38 11.43 7.26
N ILE A 210 -10.20 12.01 7.03
CA ILE A 210 -8.93 11.40 7.42
C ILE A 210 -8.51 12.02 8.76
N ASP A 211 -8.71 11.27 9.83
CA ASP A 211 -8.17 11.55 11.17
C ASP A 211 -7.37 10.33 11.69
N ASP A 212 -6.79 10.47 12.88
CA ASP A 212 -5.95 9.44 13.50
C ASP A 212 -6.69 8.10 13.67
N GLU A 213 -8.00 8.14 13.96
CA GLU A 213 -8.83 6.94 14.13
C GLU A 213 -9.18 6.32 12.78
N ALA A 214 -9.59 7.14 11.81
CA ALA A 214 -9.93 6.70 10.46
C ALA A 214 -8.72 6.08 9.75
N ILE A 215 -7.50 6.59 9.98
CA ILE A 215 -6.27 5.95 9.47
C ILE A 215 -6.01 4.62 10.18
N ARG A 216 -6.23 4.55 11.50
CA ARG A 216 -6.07 3.31 12.27
C ARG A 216 -7.01 2.21 11.78
N THR A 217 -8.29 2.54 11.52
CA THR A 217 -9.31 1.59 11.04
C THR A 217 -9.27 1.37 9.54
N GLY A 218 -8.78 2.34 8.77
CA GLY A 218 -8.77 2.35 7.30
C GLY A 218 -10.06 2.85 6.67
N GLU A 219 -11.03 3.26 7.47
CA GLU A 219 -12.35 3.69 7.01
C GLU A 219 -12.34 5.21 6.77
N HIS A 220 -11.74 5.61 5.66
CA HIS A 220 -11.69 7.01 5.22
C HIS A 220 -11.79 7.12 3.70
N SER A 221 -12.23 8.28 3.21
CA SER A 221 -12.13 8.62 1.79
C SER A 221 -10.67 8.84 1.39
N LEU A 222 -10.39 8.69 0.10
CA LEU A 222 -9.13 9.17 -0.47
C LEU A 222 -9.35 10.60 -0.97
N PHE A 223 -8.49 11.53 -0.55
CA PHE A 223 -8.49 12.91 -1.04
C PHE A 223 -7.27 13.16 -1.92
N LEU A 224 -7.49 13.74 -3.11
CA LEU A 224 -6.46 14.11 -4.07
C LEU A 224 -6.76 15.50 -4.63
N SER A 225 -5.72 16.24 -5.02
CA SER A 225 -5.90 17.55 -5.66
C SER A 225 -5.62 17.48 -7.17
N SER A 226 -6.64 17.69 -8.00
CA SER A 226 -6.44 17.90 -9.44
C SER A 226 -5.79 19.27 -9.68
N ASN A 227 -4.82 19.33 -10.59
CA ASN A 227 -4.17 20.57 -11.00
C ASN A 227 -3.83 20.60 -12.50
N HIS A 228 -4.64 19.94 -13.33
CA HIS A 228 -4.46 19.92 -14.78
C HIS A 228 -4.43 21.34 -15.38
N GLY A 229 -5.29 22.23 -14.89
CA GLY A 229 -5.37 23.64 -15.29
C GLY A 229 -4.28 24.53 -14.71
N ARG A 230 -3.43 23.99 -13.82
CA ARG A 230 -2.30 24.68 -13.15
C ARG A 230 -2.71 25.94 -12.37
N THR A 231 -3.90 25.95 -11.79
CA THR A 231 -4.41 27.08 -10.99
C THR A 231 -4.05 26.97 -9.51
N LEU A 232 -3.70 25.78 -9.02
CA LEU A 232 -3.24 25.61 -7.64
C LEU A 232 -1.78 26.06 -7.51
N GLY A 233 -1.52 26.99 -6.58
CA GLY A 233 -0.17 27.51 -6.32
C GLY A 233 0.83 26.39 -6.02
N SER A 234 2.02 26.47 -6.59
CA SER A 234 3.15 25.62 -6.25
C SER A 234 4.39 26.48 -6.40
N LEU A 235 5.09 26.70 -5.29
CA LEU A 235 6.30 27.51 -5.29
C LEU A 235 7.48 26.67 -4.84
N ASP A 236 8.57 26.87 -5.55
CA ASP A 236 9.85 26.25 -5.27
C ASP A 236 10.74 27.22 -4.48
N ARG A 237 11.46 26.67 -3.50
CA ARG A 237 12.45 27.40 -2.70
C ARG A 237 13.71 26.59 -2.51
N TRP A 238 14.86 27.22 -2.68
CA TRP A 238 16.15 26.58 -2.45
C TRP A 238 16.71 26.93 -1.08
N VAL A 239 17.31 25.93 -0.45
CA VAL A 239 18.02 26.02 0.82
C VAL A 239 19.47 25.59 0.63
N SER A 240 20.40 26.34 1.23
CA SER A 240 21.83 26.04 1.28
C SER A 240 22.39 26.39 2.64
N LYS A 241 23.36 25.62 3.13
CA LYS A 241 24.15 25.96 4.32
C LYS A 241 24.84 27.33 4.23
N ASP A 242 25.14 27.78 3.00
CA ASP A 242 25.79 29.06 2.70
C ASP A 242 24.77 30.15 2.30
N GLY A 243 23.46 29.85 2.41
CA GLY A 243 22.36 30.77 2.14
C GLY A 243 22.18 31.82 3.23
N SER A 244 21.12 32.63 3.11
CA SER A 244 20.76 33.62 4.13
C SER A 244 19.26 33.76 4.30
N ASP A 245 18.78 33.70 5.54
CA ASP A 245 17.37 33.98 5.86
C ASP A 245 17.03 35.48 5.88
N GLN A 246 18.06 36.35 5.87
CA GLN A 246 17.90 37.80 5.84
C GLN A 246 17.99 38.38 4.42
N THR A 247 18.90 37.86 3.60
CA THR A 247 19.17 38.41 2.25
C THR A 247 18.88 37.43 1.12
N GLY A 248 18.61 36.16 1.42
CA GLY A 248 18.10 35.20 0.43
C GLY A 248 16.69 35.57 -0.03
N ASP A 249 16.39 35.29 -1.29
CA ASP A 249 15.05 35.43 -1.87
C ASP A 249 14.41 34.06 -2.16
N GLY A 250 15.12 32.97 -1.85
CA GLY A 250 14.63 31.61 -2.04
C GLY A 250 14.82 31.07 -3.44
N SER A 251 15.38 31.85 -4.37
CA SER A 251 15.87 31.35 -5.65
C SER A 251 17.08 30.44 -5.46
N ARG A 252 17.42 29.68 -6.50
CA ARG A 252 18.63 28.85 -6.53
C ARG A 252 19.91 29.68 -6.38
N GLU A 253 19.93 30.91 -6.90
CA GLU A 253 21.08 31.82 -6.86
C GLU A 253 21.24 32.53 -5.51
N LYS A 254 20.14 32.75 -4.78
CA LYS A 254 20.12 33.36 -3.45
C LYS A 254 19.25 32.54 -2.49
N PRO A 255 19.70 31.32 -2.16
CA PRO A 255 18.92 30.39 -1.35
C PRO A 255 18.76 30.89 0.09
N TYR A 256 17.71 30.41 0.75
CA TYR A 256 17.56 30.58 2.19
C TYR A 256 18.57 29.71 2.95
N ALA A 257 18.85 30.09 4.20
CA ALA A 257 19.71 29.30 5.09
C ALA A 257 18.92 28.17 5.76
N SER A 258 17.61 28.35 6.01
CA SER A 258 16.77 27.38 6.72
C SER A 258 15.54 26.94 5.94
N MET A 259 15.15 25.67 6.15
CA MET A 259 13.91 25.10 5.60
C MET A 259 12.66 25.80 6.16
N MET A 260 12.70 26.27 7.42
CA MET A 260 11.58 27.05 8.00
C MET A 260 11.34 28.37 7.28
N LYS A 261 12.42 29.09 6.94
CA LYS A 261 12.30 30.33 6.18
C LYS A 261 11.78 30.07 4.77
N ALA A 262 12.27 29.00 4.12
CA ALA A 262 11.77 28.56 2.82
C ALA A 262 10.26 28.28 2.86
N ALA A 263 9.79 27.40 3.76
CA ALA A 263 8.37 27.08 3.90
C ALA A 263 7.51 28.32 4.18
N ARG A 264 7.98 29.19 5.09
CA ARG A 264 7.26 30.41 5.43
C ARG A 264 7.15 31.36 4.23
N SER A 265 8.21 31.48 3.44
CA SER A 265 8.19 32.33 2.23
C SER A 265 7.25 31.82 1.15
N ILE A 266 7.04 30.50 1.05
CA ILE A 266 6.04 29.89 0.16
C ILE A 266 4.67 30.36 0.61
N GLN A 267 4.34 30.20 1.89
CA GLN A 267 3.07 30.65 2.45
C GLN A 267 2.82 32.14 2.21
N ASP A 268 3.81 32.98 2.52
CA ASP A 268 3.69 34.43 2.39
C ASP A 268 3.46 34.88 0.93
N GLU A 269 4.14 34.26 -0.04
CA GLU A 269 3.99 34.61 -1.46
C GLU A 269 2.72 34.02 -2.07
N GLN A 270 2.30 32.82 -1.66
CA GLN A 270 1.01 32.26 -2.09
C GLN A 270 -0.18 33.03 -1.51
N GLY A 271 0.02 33.82 -0.45
CA GLY A 271 -1.04 34.54 0.27
C GLY A 271 -2.00 33.60 1.02
N LYS A 272 -1.65 32.33 1.15
CA LYS A 272 -2.40 31.23 1.80
C LYS A 272 -1.40 30.19 2.32
N ASN A 273 -1.88 29.03 2.79
CA ASN A 273 -1.05 27.89 3.21
C ASN A 273 0.06 27.55 2.20
N ALA A 274 1.14 26.92 2.68
CA ALA A 274 2.25 26.42 1.87
C ALA A 274 1.96 25.08 1.15
N ASP A 275 0.68 24.77 0.94
CA ASP A 275 0.22 23.57 0.24
C ASP A 275 0.87 23.45 -1.14
N GLY A 276 1.40 22.27 -1.46
CA GLY A 276 2.00 21.96 -2.76
C GLY A 276 3.33 22.67 -3.05
N GLY A 277 3.93 23.32 -2.05
CA GLY A 277 5.25 23.91 -2.16
C GLY A 277 6.37 22.87 -2.15
N THR A 278 7.51 23.23 -2.75
CA THR A 278 8.70 22.38 -2.77
C THR A 278 9.91 23.14 -2.22
N ILE A 279 10.65 22.50 -1.33
CA ILE A 279 11.90 22.97 -0.77
C ILE A 279 13.02 22.10 -1.31
N TYR A 280 13.85 22.68 -2.17
CA TYR A 280 15.03 22.06 -2.75
C TYR A 280 16.27 22.30 -1.90
N LEU A 281 17.00 21.23 -1.61
CA LEU A 281 18.27 21.30 -0.90
C LEU A 281 19.42 21.29 -1.91
N LEU A 282 20.24 22.34 -1.89
CA LEU A 282 21.47 22.43 -2.67
C LEU A 282 22.56 21.48 -2.13
N PRO A 283 23.62 21.16 -2.90
CA PRO A 283 24.69 20.27 -2.43
C PRO A 283 25.24 20.68 -1.06
N GLY A 284 25.35 19.72 -0.14
CA GLY A 284 25.88 19.94 1.19
C GLY A 284 25.12 19.20 2.30
N SER A 285 25.55 19.45 3.53
CA SER A 285 24.89 18.96 4.75
C SER A 285 23.89 19.98 5.25
N HIS A 286 22.68 19.53 5.56
CA HIS A 286 21.57 20.37 6.01
C HIS A 286 21.02 19.88 7.35
N SER A 287 20.49 20.83 8.10
CA SER A 287 19.69 20.59 9.30
C SER A 287 18.25 21.06 9.03
N ILE A 288 17.26 20.39 9.62
CA ILE A 288 15.86 20.91 9.61
C ILE A 288 15.75 22.22 10.42
N GLY A 289 16.74 22.49 11.27
CA GLY A 289 16.86 23.73 12.03
C GLY A 289 15.96 23.77 13.27
N THR A 290 16.06 24.90 13.97
CA THR A 290 15.34 25.18 15.22
C THR A 290 13.94 25.73 14.94
N TYR A 291 12.93 25.24 15.65
CA TYR A 291 11.57 25.79 15.55
C TYR A 291 11.49 27.28 15.93
N SER A 292 10.86 28.08 15.08
CA SER A 292 10.53 29.49 15.35
C SER A 292 9.05 29.78 15.15
N TRP A 293 8.41 30.35 16.16
CA TRP A 293 7.01 30.80 16.09
C TRP A 293 6.76 31.81 14.97
N GLY A 294 7.71 32.71 14.71
CA GLY A 294 7.59 33.70 13.63
C GLY A 294 7.66 33.08 12.23
N LEU A 295 8.15 31.85 12.11
CA LEU A 295 8.25 31.08 10.87
C LEU A 295 7.28 29.89 10.84
N HIS A 296 6.28 29.86 11.74
CA HIS A 296 5.23 28.85 11.69
C HIS A 296 4.55 28.89 10.32
N THR A 297 4.32 27.70 9.76
CA THR A 297 3.82 27.49 8.40
C THR A 297 2.69 26.48 8.43
N TYR A 298 1.56 26.86 7.83
CA TYR A 298 0.36 26.05 7.65
C TYR A 298 0.43 25.30 6.31
N VAL A 299 0.01 24.04 6.34
CA VAL A 299 -0.12 23.12 5.22
C VAL A 299 -1.30 22.24 5.60
N ASP A 300 -2.32 22.09 4.75
CA ASP A 300 -3.57 21.42 5.13
C ASP A 300 -4.00 20.32 4.16
N ASP A 301 -3.84 20.54 2.84
CA ASP A 301 -4.52 19.75 1.82
C ASP A 301 -3.58 19.21 0.72
N ARG A 302 -2.34 19.72 0.63
CA ARG A 302 -1.31 19.18 -0.29
C ARG A 302 0.06 19.21 0.35
N TRP A 303 0.83 18.13 0.19
CA TRP A 303 2.15 17.99 0.80
C TRP A 303 3.09 19.16 0.52
N LEU A 304 3.68 19.73 1.58
CA LEU A 304 4.91 20.49 1.47
C LEU A 304 6.06 19.49 1.33
N THR A 305 6.78 19.53 0.21
CA THR A 305 7.82 18.54 -0.10
C THR A 305 9.21 19.10 0.13
N ILE A 306 10.06 18.34 0.81
CA ILE A 306 11.50 18.61 0.94
C ILE A 306 12.23 17.56 0.10
N THR A 307 13.08 18.01 -0.82
CA THR A 307 13.82 17.13 -1.73
C THR A 307 15.17 17.73 -2.17
N HIS A 308 15.98 16.96 -2.88
CA HIS A 308 17.26 17.46 -3.43
C HIS A 308 17.04 18.36 -4.64
N ASP A 309 17.94 19.32 -4.87
CA ASP A 309 17.97 20.12 -6.10
C ASP A 309 17.98 19.21 -7.35
N PRO A 310 17.06 19.37 -8.32
CA PRO A 310 16.96 18.46 -9.47
C PRO A 310 18.19 18.53 -10.40
N GLN A 311 19.02 19.57 -10.29
CA GLN A 311 20.28 19.70 -11.02
C GLN A 311 21.46 19.02 -10.30
N THR A 312 21.21 18.43 -9.12
CA THR A 312 22.22 17.85 -8.24
C THR A 312 21.86 16.39 -7.94
N PRO A 313 22.79 15.43 -8.05
CA PRO A 313 22.54 14.06 -7.62
C PRO A 313 22.22 13.99 -6.11
N MET A 314 21.27 13.13 -5.74
CA MET A 314 20.80 12.98 -4.35
C MET A 314 21.95 12.69 -3.37
N GLU A 315 23.01 11.99 -3.80
CA GLU A 315 24.17 11.63 -2.97
C GLU A 315 25.02 12.85 -2.54
N LYS A 316 24.81 14.01 -3.17
CA LYS A 316 25.47 15.27 -2.79
C LYS A 316 24.71 16.04 -1.72
N VAL A 317 23.51 15.60 -1.36
CA VAL A 317 22.64 16.22 -0.37
C VAL A 317 22.50 15.27 0.81
N LEU A 318 22.83 15.75 2.00
CA LEU A 318 22.72 14.98 3.23
C LEU A 318 21.97 15.79 4.29
N VAL A 319 20.90 15.22 4.84
CA VAL A 319 20.24 15.77 6.03
C VAL A 319 20.87 15.09 7.23
N THR A 320 21.66 15.83 8.00
CA THR A 320 22.54 15.24 9.04
C THR A 320 22.04 15.41 10.46
N GLY A 321 20.92 16.10 10.67
CA GLY A 321 20.49 16.37 12.04
C GLY A 321 19.45 17.46 12.16
N VAL A 322 19.26 17.84 13.41
CA VAL A 322 18.42 18.94 13.83
C VAL A 322 19.21 19.79 14.82
N GLU A 323 18.88 21.07 14.87
CA GLU A 323 19.25 21.91 16.01
C GLU A 323 18.16 21.75 17.10
N SER A 324 18.41 22.18 18.34
CA SER A 324 17.48 21.98 19.47
C SER A 324 16.01 22.30 19.12
N LEU A 325 15.03 21.55 19.67
CA LEU A 325 13.59 21.62 19.33
C LEU A 325 13.32 21.72 17.82
N SER A 326 13.07 20.60 17.14
CA SER A 326 12.97 20.61 15.69
C SER A 326 11.86 21.43 15.08
N GLY A 327 12.24 22.05 13.95
CA GLY A 327 11.46 22.91 13.08
C GLY A 327 10.41 22.19 12.22
N LEU A 328 9.87 22.92 11.23
CA LEU A 328 8.80 22.52 10.30
C LEU A 328 7.72 21.59 10.87
N ARG A 329 6.91 22.14 11.78
CA ARG A 329 5.76 21.47 12.41
C ARG A 329 4.48 21.63 11.59
N ALA A 330 4.56 21.31 10.31
CA ALA A 330 3.42 21.36 9.39
C ALA A 330 2.60 20.06 9.45
N LYS A 331 1.30 20.15 9.12
CA LYS A 331 0.36 19.01 9.08
C LYS A 331 0.82 17.94 8.09
N LEU A 332 1.11 18.34 6.84
CA LEU A 332 1.50 17.43 5.76
C LEU A 332 2.93 17.75 5.31
N LEU A 333 3.90 16.94 5.73
CA LEU A 333 5.30 17.11 5.35
C LEU A 333 5.82 15.86 4.64
N ARG A 334 6.33 16.03 3.41
CA ARG A 334 6.93 14.95 2.64
C ARG A 334 8.44 15.13 2.58
N PHE A 335 9.17 14.06 2.92
CA PHE A 335 10.59 13.92 2.67
C PHE A 335 10.75 13.01 1.45
N HIS A 336 11.36 13.51 0.39
CA HIS A 336 11.38 12.84 -0.89
C HIS A 336 12.77 12.84 -1.49
N ARG A 337 13.31 11.67 -1.86
CA ARG A 337 14.63 11.56 -2.51
C ARG A 337 15.75 12.25 -1.70
N LEU A 338 15.89 11.83 -0.45
CA LEU A 338 16.89 12.39 0.46
C LEU A 338 17.71 11.30 1.13
N ASN A 339 19.00 11.58 1.34
CA ASN A 339 19.83 10.84 2.28
C ASN A 339 19.72 11.51 3.64
N ILE A 340 19.24 10.77 4.64
CA ILE A 340 19.04 11.28 6.00
C ILE A 340 19.90 10.44 6.94
N GLN A 341 20.92 11.08 7.51
CA GLN A 341 21.86 10.45 8.44
C GLN A 341 21.52 10.88 9.86
N MET A 342 21.23 9.91 10.71
CA MET A 342 21.12 10.15 12.15
C MET A 342 22.51 10.39 12.75
N PRO A 343 22.70 11.45 13.57
CA PRO A 343 23.91 11.61 14.36
C PRO A 343 24.08 10.49 15.40
N ASP A 344 25.31 10.28 15.84
CA ASP A 344 25.68 9.24 16.82
C ASP A 344 24.90 9.33 18.16
N ASP A 345 24.38 10.50 18.51
CA ASP A 345 23.59 10.74 19.73
C ASP A 345 22.09 10.41 19.58
N GLY A 346 21.67 9.94 18.40
CA GLY A 346 20.30 9.55 18.11
C GLY A 346 19.30 10.71 18.03
N SER A 347 19.78 11.96 18.10
CA SER A 347 18.92 13.12 18.37
C SER A 347 17.91 13.44 17.27
N ILE A 348 18.18 13.09 16.01
CA ILE A 348 17.41 13.55 14.83
C ILE A 348 15.93 13.11 14.82
N SER A 349 15.61 12.00 15.45
CA SER A 349 14.41 11.24 15.11
C SER A 349 13.13 11.75 15.75
N GLN A 350 13.19 12.17 17.02
CA GLN A 350 12.07 12.74 17.81
C GLN A 350 11.53 14.07 17.25
N TYR A 351 11.97 14.44 16.06
CA TYR A 351 12.26 15.80 15.71
C TYR A 351 12.05 16.02 14.20
N ILE A 352 12.59 15.14 13.35
CA ILE A 352 12.23 15.08 11.93
C ILE A 352 10.91 14.34 11.71
N PHE A 353 10.74 13.20 12.38
CA PHE A 353 9.68 12.24 12.09
C PHE A 353 8.63 12.11 13.20
N SER A 354 8.77 12.87 14.28
CA SER A 354 7.71 12.98 15.28
C SER A 354 6.52 13.73 14.71
N SER A 355 5.33 13.14 14.88
CA SER A 355 4.05 13.71 14.47
C SER A 355 3.20 13.99 15.70
N ALA A 356 2.59 15.17 15.78
CA ALA A 356 1.47 15.37 16.69
C ALA A 356 0.19 14.78 16.08
N SER A 357 -0.86 14.59 16.90
CA SER A 357 -2.19 14.19 16.42
C SER A 357 -2.63 15.10 15.26
N GLY A 358 -3.11 14.49 14.17
CA GLY A 358 -3.49 15.19 12.94
C GLY A 358 -2.31 15.65 12.06
N GLN A 359 -1.06 15.33 12.40
CA GLN A 359 0.09 15.53 11.51
C GLN A 359 0.53 14.21 10.87
N SER A 360 0.92 14.29 9.61
CA SER A 360 1.40 13.18 8.80
C SER A 360 2.78 13.49 8.22
N LYS A 361 3.64 12.47 8.22
CA LYS A 361 4.89 12.48 7.46
C LYS A 361 4.81 11.45 6.34
N TRP A 362 5.28 11.82 5.17
CA TRP A 362 5.49 10.88 4.07
C TRP A 362 6.97 10.84 3.71
N VAL A 363 7.61 9.69 3.97
CA VAL A 363 9.00 9.43 3.57
C VAL A 363 8.95 8.59 2.31
N SER A 364 9.53 9.09 1.21
CA SER A 364 9.45 8.43 -0.09
C SER A 364 10.77 8.49 -0.84
N GLU A 365 11.21 7.36 -1.39
CA GLU A 365 12.45 7.29 -2.18
C GLU A 365 13.68 7.78 -1.40
N CYS A 366 13.72 7.57 -0.07
CA CYS A 366 14.80 8.05 0.79
C CYS A 366 15.77 6.93 1.18
N ASN A 367 16.95 7.33 1.66
CA ASN A 367 17.83 6.46 2.45
C ASN A 367 17.94 7.01 3.88
N LEU A 368 17.50 6.25 4.87
CA LEU A 368 17.57 6.59 6.28
C LEU A 368 18.63 5.72 6.96
N ASN A 369 19.77 6.32 7.30
CA ASN A 369 20.87 5.61 7.96
C ASN A 369 21.01 6.02 9.43
N GLY A 370 20.84 5.05 10.33
CA GLY A 370 20.95 5.25 11.77
C GLY A 370 22.40 5.32 12.29
N PRO A 371 22.59 5.48 13.61
CA PRO A 371 23.91 5.52 14.25
C PRO A 371 24.45 4.11 14.57
N GLY A 372 23.72 3.06 14.20
CA GLY A 372 24.01 1.66 14.50
C GLY A 372 22.82 0.95 15.15
N ARG A 373 22.65 -0.34 14.85
CA ARG A 373 21.53 -1.16 15.36
C ARG A 373 21.46 -1.30 16.88
N LEU A 374 22.62 -1.21 17.55
CA LEU A 374 22.75 -1.31 19.00
C LEU A 374 22.85 0.07 19.68
N ALA A 375 23.05 1.13 18.88
CA ALA A 375 23.12 2.49 19.39
C ALA A 375 21.73 2.98 19.77
N ASP A 376 21.66 3.86 20.76
CA ASP A 376 20.39 4.52 21.07
C ASP A 376 20.07 5.50 19.94
N GLY A 377 18.92 5.27 19.31
CA GLY A 377 18.51 5.96 18.09
C GLY A 377 17.31 5.22 17.48
N ASP A 378 16.11 5.72 17.75
CA ASP A 378 14.85 5.24 17.18
C ASP A 378 14.41 6.26 16.16
N TRP A 379 14.22 5.93 14.87
CA TRP A 379 13.74 6.88 13.87
C TRP A 379 12.35 7.47 14.16
N GLY A 380 11.67 6.97 15.18
CA GLY A 380 10.42 7.47 15.71
C GLY A 380 9.29 6.50 15.37
N SER A 381 8.33 6.42 16.28
CA SER A 381 7.11 5.62 16.12
C SER A 381 5.82 6.43 16.27
N GLY A 382 5.96 7.75 16.23
CA GLY A 382 5.08 8.67 16.96
C GLY A 382 3.77 9.07 16.29
N GLY A 383 3.28 8.40 15.26
CA GLY A 383 2.01 8.78 14.65
C GLY A 383 1.33 7.65 13.89
N VAL A 384 0.01 7.54 14.05
CA VAL A 384 -0.84 6.62 13.25
C VAL A 384 -0.92 7.06 11.78
N ALA A 385 -0.60 8.32 11.46
CA ALA A 385 -0.84 8.93 10.15
C ALA A 385 0.40 9.05 9.24
N ASN A 386 1.45 8.25 9.47
CA ASN A 386 2.68 8.32 8.67
C ASN A 386 2.63 7.37 7.47
N TYR A 387 3.41 7.67 6.44
CA TYR A 387 3.52 6.89 5.21
C TYR A 387 4.99 6.71 4.85
N VAL A 388 5.38 5.51 4.46
CA VAL A 388 6.74 5.21 3.99
C VAL A 388 6.65 4.38 2.72
N THR A 389 7.24 4.87 1.64
CA THR A 389 7.26 4.18 0.35
C THR A 389 8.64 4.19 -0.27
N ASP A 390 9.02 3.11 -0.96
CA ASP A 390 10.20 3.05 -1.84
C ASP A 390 11.51 3.46 -1.14
N THR A 391 11.68 3.10 0.13
CA THR A 391 12.70 3.67 1.01
C THR A 391 13.58 2.58 1.61
N THR A 392 14.87 2.84 1.71
CA THR A 392 15.80 2.01 2.49
C THR A 392 15.97 2.61 3.89
N ILE A 393 15.87 1.77 4.92
CA ILE A 393 16.15 2.14 6.31
C ILE A 393 17.18 1.16 6.87
N GLU A 394 18.32 1.69 7.29
CA GLU A 394 19.45 0.86 7.71
C GLU A 394 20.11 1.34 9.01
N ASN A 395 20.84 0.42 9.65
CA ASN A 395 21.72 0.66 10.80
C ASN A 395 21.04 1.40 11.95
N CYS A 396 19.82 1.03 12.30
CA CYS A 396 19.07 1.70 13.36
C CYS A 396 18.49 0.69 14.35
N LYS A 397 18.26 1.15 15.58
CA LYS A 397 17.62 0.32 16.59
C LYS A 397 16.16 0.09 16.22
N ARG A 398 15.40 1.16 15.97
CA ARG A 398 14.00 1.13 15.54
C ARG A 398 13.83 1.86 14.20
N PRO A 399 13.24 1.23 13.19
CA PRO A 399 12.97 1.88 11.91
C PRO A 399 11.77 2.83 12.01
N PHE A 400 11.72 3.80 11.09
CA PHE A 400 10.52 4.64 10.94
C PHE A 400 9.41 3.80 10.32
N MET A 401 8.21 3.88 10.87
CA MET A 401 7.05 3.06 10.48
C MET A 401 5.89 3.96 10.04
N GLY A 402 5.01 3.43 9.18
CA GLY A 402 3.84 4.14 8.67
C GLY A 402 2.65 3.22 8.44
N ALA A 403 1.45 3.80 8.37
CA ALA A 403 0.21 3.10 8.05
C ALA A 403 0.26 2.44 6.67
N ILE A 404 0.89 3.12 5.69
CA ILE A 404 1.34 2.51 4.43
C ILE A 404 2.85 2.33 4.52
N TYR A 405 3.29 1.09 4.28
CA TYR A 405 4.68 0.66 4.34
C TYR A 405 4.98 -0.22 3.12
N ARG A 406 5.31 0.42 2.00
CA ARG A 406 5.39 -0.23 0.67
C ARG A 406 6.79 -0.14 0.07
N ASN A 407 7.29 -1.22 -0.51
CA ASN A 407 8.59 -1.27 -1.18
C ASN A 407 9.73 -0.81 -0.25
N ILE A 408 9.83 -1.43 0.93
CA ILE A 408 10.79 -1.03 1.97
C ILE A 408 11.89 -2.06 2.11
N ASP A 409 13.12 -1.58 2.23
CA ASP A 409 14.31 -2.39 2.46
C ASP A 409 14.89 -2.06 3.85
N LEU A 410 14.73 -2.99 4.79
CA LEU A 410 15.17 -2.87 6.17
C LEU A 410 16.45 -3.67 6.38
N ARG A 411 17.53 -2.99 6.79
CA ARG A 411 18.84 -3.64 6.97
C ARG A 411 19.47 -3.33 8.31
N HIS A 412 20.06 -4.32 8.95
CA HIS A 412 20.81 -4.14 10.20
C HIS A 412 19.95 -3.45 11.27
N ILE A 413 18.80 -4.07 11.59
CA ILE A 413 17.81 -3.52 12.53
C ILE A 413 17.98 -4.15 13.91
N GLY A 414 17.88 -3.33 14.96
CA GLY A 414 18.17 -3.73 16.34
C GLY A 414 16.98 -4.18 17.19
N VAL A 415 15.74 -3.86 16.83
CA VAL A 415 14.54 -4.39 17.49
C VAL A 415 13.46 -4.65 16.44
N ASP A 416 12.21 -4.84 16.84
CA ASP A 416 11.07 -5.09 15.93
C ASP A 416 11.15 -4.28 14.63
N ALA A 417 11.20 -4.99 13.50
CA ALA A 417 11.27 -4.38 12.18
C ALA A 417 9.95 -3.67 11.84
N MET A 418 8.82 -4.25 12.27
CA MET A 418 7.48 -3.69 12.07
C MET A 418 6.58 -3.97 13.27
N ARG A 419 5.55 -3.13 13.45
CA ARG A 419 4.53 -3.28 14.51
C ARG A 419 3.12 -3.12 13.94
N GLY A 420 2.25 -4.11 14.15
CA GLY A 420 0.90 -4.15 13.57
C GLY A 420 -0.08 -3.08 14.08
N GLN A 421 0.27 -2.38 15.16
CA GLN A 421 -0.44 -1.21 15.67
C GLN A 421 -0.24 0.02 14.76
N ILE A 422 0.91 0.08 14.07
CA ILE A 422 1.32 1.20 13.23
C ILE A 422 1.24 0.81 11.76
N CYS A 423 1.92 -0.27 11.38
CA CYS A 423 1.94 -0.77 10.01
C CYS A 423 0.63 -1.50 9.71
N LYS A 424 -0.24 -0.89 8.90
CA LYS A 424 -1.56 -1.42 8.57
C LYS A 424 -1.66 -1.99 7.16
N LEU A 425 -0.95 -1.40 6.21
CA LEU A 425 -0.73 -1.91 4.87
C LEU A 425 0.77 -2.06 4.66
N VAL A 426 1.26 -3.29 4.71
CA VAL A 426 2.65 -3.66 4.43
C VAL A 426 2.68 -4.40 3.11
N LEU A 427 3.43 -3.88 2.14
CA LEU A 427 3.54 -4.42 0.79
C LEU A 427 5.01 -4.46 0.38
N ASP A 428 5.51 -5.63 0.00
CA ASP A 428 6.86 -5.83 -0.53
C ASP A 428 7.96 -5.23 0.36
N VAL A 429 8.13 -5.85 1.53
CA VAL A 429 9.12 -5.41 2.52
C VAL A 429 10.17 -6.48 2.71
N THR A 430 11.43 -6.11 2.47
CA THR A 430 12.57 -6.97 2.76
C THR A 430 13.16 -6.63 4.12
N VAL A 431 13.47 -7.64 4.92
CA VAL A 431 14.14 -7.51 6.22
C VAL A 431 15.40 -8.36 6.22
N GLU A 432 16.55 -7.71 6.39
CA GLU A 432 17.87 -8.34 6.42
C GLU A 432 18.60 -8.00 7.72
N ASP A 433 19.22 -9.02 8.34
CA ASP A 433 20.07 -8.88 9.53
C ASP A 433 19.35 -8.19 10.73
N LEU A 434 18.21 -8.79 11.10
CA LEU A 434 17.39 -8.39 12.25
C LEU A 434 17.94 -8.99 13.56
N ASN A 435 18.82 -8.25 14.22
CA ASN A 435 19.58 -8.74 15.37
C ASN A 435 19.62 -7.73 16.49
N GLY A 436 18.95 -8.07 17.60
CA GLY A 436 18.75 -7.12 18.67
C GLY A 436 19.77 -7.03 19.77
N CYS A 437 19.45 -6.21 20.78
CA CYS A 437 20.33 -5.85 21.89
C CYS A 437 20.61 -6.99 22.90
N GLY A 438 20.36 -8.24 22.54
CA GLY A 438 20.39 -9.40 23.42
C GLY A 438 19.24 -9.41 24.44
N SER A 439 18.97 -10.59 25.00
CA SER A 439 17.85 -10.88 25.92
C SER A 439 17.88 -10.09 27.25
N GLN A 440 18.98 -9.40 27.56
CA GLN A 440 19.13 -8.61 28.78
C GLN A 440 18.47 -7.22 28.71
N SER A 441 18.15 -6.74 27.51
CA SER A 441 17.52 -5.43 27.29
C SER A 441 16.00 -5.44 27.43
N GLY A 442 15.37 -6.62 27.43
CA GLY A 442 13.91 -6.76 27.35
C GLY A 442 13.30 -6.33 26.01
N ALA A 443 14.11 -5.91 25.03
CA ALA A 443 13.64 -5.53 23.71
C ALA A 443 13.62 -6.73 22.76
N HIS A 444 12.55 -6.84 22.00
CA HIS A 444 12.32 -7.90 21.01
C HIS A 444 12.90 -7.49 19.66
N ASN A 445 13.16 -8.46 18.78
CA ASN A 445 13.62 -8.23 17.42
C ASN A 445 12.79 -9.05 16.45
N ASP A 446 11.48 -8.77 16.45
CA ASP A 446 10.51 -9.52 15.66
C ASP A 446 10.39 -8.93 14.25
N VAL A 447 10.20 -9.78 13.23
CA VAL A 447 9.93 -9.28 11.86
C VAL A 447 8.66 -8.43 11.87
N LEU A 448 7.63 -8.93 12.55
CA LEU A 448 6.38 -8.21 12.77
C LEU A 448 5.81 -8.54 14.14
N GLN A 449 5.68 -7.51 14.97
CA GLN A 449 5.15 -7.63 16.32
C GLN A 449 3.73 -7.06 16.46
N PHE A 450 2.89 -7.79 17.17
CA PHE A 450 1.59 -7.33 17.66
C PHE A 450 1.61 -7.36 19.18
N HIS A 451 1.54 -6.17 19.79
CA HIS A 451 1.56 -6.01 21.24
C HIS A 451 0.55 -4.93 21.65
N ALA A 452 -0.09 -5.06 22.80
CA ALA A 452 -0.99 -4.03 23.28
C ALA A 452 -1.07 -4.07 24.80
N GLU A 453 -1.41 -2.94 25.40
CA GLU A 453 -1.74 -2.89 26.84
C GLU A 453 -3.08 -3.59 27.10
N VAL A 454 -3.30 -4.05 28.33
CA VAL A 454 -4.56 -4.69 28.73
C VAL A 454 -5.72 -3.71 28.49
N GLY A 455 -6.74 -4.14 27.74
CA GLY A 455 -7.92 -3.33 27.42
C GLY A 455 -7.75 -2.36 26.25
N ALA A 456 -6.61 -2.40 25.55
CA ALA A 456 -6.46 -1.70 24.28
C ALA A 456 -7.45 -2.25 23.23
N PRO A 457 -7.92 -1.41 22.29
CA PRO A 457 -8.72 -1.88 21.17
C PRO A 457 -8.02 -2.98 20.36
N PRO A 458 -8.77 -3.86 19.68
CA PRO A 458 -8.18 -4.84 18.78
C PRO A 458 -7.27 -4.19 17.74
N ILE A 459 -6.15 -4.85 17.45
CA ILE A 459 -5.33 -4.51 16.30
C ILE A 459 -6.06 -5.03 15.08
N SER A 460 -6.65 -4.10 14.33
CA SER A 460 -7.57 -4.44 13.24
C SER A 460 -7.16 -3.98 11.85
N ASN A 461 -7.78 -4.61 10.85
CA ASN A 461 -7.72 -4.30 9.41
C ASN A 461 -6.26 -4.19 8.93
N GLY A 462 -5.46 -5.23 9.17
CA GLY A 462 -4.05 -5.30 8.79
C GLY A 462 -3.85 -6.18 7.55
N ILE A 463 -3.12 -5.68 6.56
CA ILE A 463 -2.71 -6.43 5.37
C ILE A 463 -1.20 -6.44 5.31
N TYR A 464 -0.61 -7.63 5.30
CA TYR A 464 0.81 -7.88 5.26
C TYR A 464 1.12 -8.79 4.08
N ARG A 465 1.51 -8.20 2.95
CA ARG A 465 1.82 -8.93 1.72
C ARG A 465 3.28 -8.78 1.32
N GLY A 466 3.90 -9.87 0.85
CA GLY A 466 5.24 -9.81 0.26
C GLY A 466 6.33 -9.46 1.26
N ILE A 467 6.18 -9.86 2.53
CA ILE A 467 7.26 -9.71 3.52
C ILE A 467 8.31 -10.79 3.25
N ILE A 468 9.55 -10.38 2.98
CA ILE A 468 10.67 -11.28 2.77
C ILE A 468 11.69 -11.07 3.90
N SER A 469 11.90 -12.09 4.71
CA SER A 469 12.95 -12.15 5.74
C SER A 469 13.62 -13.51 5.62
N ILE A 470 14.76 -13.57 4.91
CA ILE A 470 15.47 -14.82 4.66
C ILE A 470 16.89 -14.74 5.21
N GLY A 471 17.29 -15.76 5.98
CA GLY A 471 18.67 -15.93 6.43
C GLY A 471 18.81 -16.13 7.94
N GLY A 472 19.84 -16.90 8.30
CA GLY A 472 20.28 -17.14 9.68
C GLY A 472 20.88 -15.90 10.37
N SER A 473 20.44 -14.70 10.03
CA SER A 473 20.81 -13.44 10.69
C SER A 473 19.61 -12.75 11.33
N CYS A 474 18.43 -13.39 11.32
CA CYS A 474 17.26 -12.94 12.06
C CYS A 474 17.10 -13.81 13.32
N SER A 475 17.61 -13.33 14.46
CA SER A 475 17.63 -14.13 15.72
C SER A 475 16.33 -14.07 16.54
N GLY A 476 15.39 -13.21 16.16
CA GLY A 476 14.11 -12.99 16.87
C GLY A 476 12.94 -13.77 16.26
N GLN A 477 11.71 -13.45 16.70
CA GLN A 477 10.51 -14.12 16.19
C GLN A 477 10.18 -13.60 14.80
N GLY A 478 9.51 -14.40 13.97
CA GLY A 478 9.00 -13.90 12.69
C GLY A 478 7.77 -13.01 12.95
N ILE A 479 6.59 -13.63 12.93
CA ILE A 479 5.32 -12.98 13.28
C ILE A 479 4.99 -13.30 14.74
N PHE A 480 5.07 -12.31 15.62
CA PHE A 480 4.75 -12.47 17.04
C PHE A 480 3.48 -11.71 17.41
N PHE A 481 2.52 -12.41 17.97
CA PHE A 481 1.29 -11.87 18.51
C PHE A 481 1.22 -12.18 20.01
N GLY A 482 1.55 -11.19 20.85
CA GLY A 482 1.64 -11.39 22.31
C GLY A 482 0.32 -11.14 23.04
N THR A 483 0.12 -11.81 24.18
CA THR A 483 -0.92 -11.39 25.13
C THR A 483 -0.52 -10.10 25.84
N PRO A 484 -1.47 -9.23 26.22
CA PRO A 484 -2.94 -9.35 26.13
C PRO A 484 -3.55 -8.79 24.82
N ALA A 485 -2.77 -8.64 23.74
CA ALA A 485 -3.29 -8.07 22.50
C ALA A 485 -4.43 -8.94 21.94
N THR A 486 -5.36 -8.31 21.23
CA THR A 486 -6.43 -8.97 20.48
C THR A 486 -6.38 -8.50 19.03
N GLY A 487 -6.72 -9.39 18.10
CA GLY A 487 -6.66 -9.12 16.67
C GLY A 487 -8.01 -9.36 16.00
N GLU A 488 -8.29 -8.61 14.96
CA GLU A 488 -9.41 -8.87 14.06
C GLU A 488 -9.00 -8.44 12.64
N ASP A 489 -9.50 -9.08 11.60
CA ASP A 489 -9.27 -8.67 10.22
C ASP A 489 -7.75 -8.57 9.90
N LEU A 490 -7.04 -9.70 9.90
CA LEU A 490 -5.61 -9.76 9.59
C LEU A 490 -5.32 -10.66 8.38
N ALA A 491 -4.61 -10.15 7.38
CA ALA A 491 -4.19 -10.90 6.20
C ALA A 491 -2.66 -10.96 6.10
N PHE A 492 -2.12 -12.17 5.95
CA PHE A 492 -0.74 -12.45 5.61
C PHE A 492 -0.71 -13.14 4.26
N VAL A 493 -0.09 -12.54 3.25
CA VAL A 493 -0.17 -13.01 1.86
C VAL A 493 1.22 -13.03 1.24
N ASP A 494 1.63 -14.14 0.63
CA ASP A 494 2.91 -14.26 -0.09
C ASP A 494 4.15 -13.86 0.75
N CYS A 495 4.09 -14.08 2.07
CA CYS A 495 5.20 -13.79 2.97
C CYS A 495 6.19 -14.95 3.00
N ILE A 496 7.48 -14.66 2.87
CA ILE A 496 8.58 -15.62 3.01
C ILE A 496 9.41 -15.22 4.23
N ILE A 497 9.20 -15.91 5.34
CA ILE A 497 9.87 -15.60 6.60
C ILE A 497 10.62 -16.83 7.09
N SER A 498 11.92 -16.70 7.28
CA SER A 498 12.77 -17.66 7.94
C SER A 498 13.47 -16.99 9.11
N ASN A 499 13.51 -17.70 10.23
CA ASN A 499 14.32 -17.32 11.37
C ASN A 499 15.17 -18.49 11.87
N GLN A 500 15.59 -19.40 10.98
CA GLN A 500 16.43 -20.55 11.34
C GLN A 500 17.87 -20.32 10.84
N GLU A 501 18.84 -20.59 11.71
CA GLU A 501 20.25 -20.77 11.34
C GLU A 501 20.51 -22.25 11.02
N ASP A 502 21.42 -22.54 10.09
CA ASP A 502 21.72 -23.90 9.59
C ASP A 502 22.27 -24.89 10.67
N ASP A 503 22.46 -24.51 11.94
CA ASP A 503 23.04 -25.38 12.98
C ASP A 503 22.42 -25.19 14.39
N GLU A 504 21.58 -26.15 14.80
CA GLU A 504 21.27 -26.66 16.16
C GLU A 504 21.27 -25.75 17.42
N GLY A 505 20.92 -24.47 17.32
CA GLY A 505 20.54 -23.63 18.46
C GLY A 505 19.03 -23.39 18.48
N TYR A 506 18.37 -23.36 19.65
CA TYR A 506 16.96 -22.93 19.71
C TYR A 506 16.83 -21.52 19.14
N VAL A 507 16.26 -21.39 17.94
CA VAL A 507 15.88 -20.11 17.38
C VAL A 507 14.41 -19.84 17.70
N ALA A 508 14.03 -18.57 17.79
CA ALA A 508 12.70 -18.16 18.20
C ALA A 508 11.60 -18.68 17.25
N ARG A 509 10.33 -18.38 17.54
CA ARG A 509 9.21 -18.88 16.72
C ARG A 509 9.07 -18.06 15.44
N VAL A 510 8.97 -18.71 14.28
CA VAL A 510 8.69 -18.03 13.00
C VAL A 510 7.30 -17.42 13.02
N MET A 511 6.37 -18.03 13.74
CA MET A 511 5.04 -17.51 14.00
C MET A 511 4.61 -17.92 15.41
N GLN A 512 4.11 -16.98 16.21
CA GLN A 512 3.57 -17.29 17.53
C GLN A 512 2.37 -16.41 17.86
N PHE A 513 1.23 -17.02 18.16
CA PHE A 513 -0.01 -16.33 18.50
C PHE A 513 -0.47 -16.65 19.92
N GLY A 514 -0.46 -15.63 20.77
CA GLY A 514 -0.88 -15.63 22.16
C GLY A 514 -2.35 -15.26 22.34
N GLY A 515 -2.73 -14.05 21.94
CA GLY A 515 -4.08 -13.54 22.14
C GLY A 515 -5.09 -13.94 21.07
N PRO A 516 -6.40 -13.74 21.30
CA PRO A 516 -7.45 -14.11 20.36
C PRO A 516 -7.39 -13.28 19.08
N VAL A 517 -7.65 -13.94 17.94
CA VAL A 517 -7.66 -13.31 16.62
C VAL A 517 -8.88 -13.80 15.82
N SER A 518 -9.82 -12.92 15.52
CA SER A 518 -10.93 -13.21 14.60
C SER A 518 -10.59 -12.80 13.17
N HIS A 519 -11.16 -13.48 12.19
CA HIS A 519 -11.06 -13.14 10.77
C HIS A 519 -9.59 -13.01 10.28
N LEU A 520 -8.96 -14.18 10.09
CA LEU A 520 -7.55 -14.33 9.75
C LEU A 520 -7.40 -14.96 8.36
N VAL A 521 -6.58 -14.36 7.50
CA VAL A 521 -6.18 -14.92 6.21
C VAL A 521 -4.68 -15.15 6.21
N ILE A 522 -4.23 -16.35 5.85
CA ILE A 522 -2.82 -16.68 5.57
C ILE A 522 -2.78 -17.37 4.21
N GLU A 523 -2.22 -16.73 3.19
CA GLU A 523 -2.28 -17.22 1.81
C GLU A 523 -0.88 -17.16 1.19
N GLY A 524 -0.44 -18.22 0.48
CA GLY A 524 0.84 -18.22 -0.23
C GLY A 524 2.10 -18.05 0.64
N CYS A 525 2.00 -18.22 1.97
CA CYS A 525 3.11 -17.92 2.86
C CYS A 525 4.09 -19.10 3.00
N THR A 526 5.38 -18.82 3.03
CA THR A 526 6.44 -19.78 3.40
C THR A 526 7.06 -19.37 4.73
N LEU A 527 6.82 -20.16 5.78
CA LEU A 527 7.24 -19.85 7.15
C LEU A 527 8.22 -20.91 7.67
N VAL A 528 9.51 -20.60 7.58
CA VAL A 528 10.61 -21.50 7.94
C VAL A 528 11.01 -21.31 9.41
N GLY A 529 10.56 -22.23 10.25
CA GLY A 529 10.87 -22.31 11.68
C GLY A 529 9.67 -22.79 12.50
N PRO A 530 9.81 -22.90 13.84
CA PRO A 530 8.75 -23.36 14.71
C PRO A 530 7.59 -22.36 14.77
N ALA A 531 6.38 -22.77 14.39
CA ALA A 531 5.13 -22.04 14.60
C ALA A 531 4.41 -22.50 15.89
N ASN A 532 3.73 -21.59 16.59
CA ASN A 532 3.00 -21.91 17.83
C ASN A 532 1.69 -21.12 17.98
N TRP A 533 0.59 -21.84 18.20
CA TRP A 533 -0.71 -21.29 18.57
C TRP A 533 -0.94 -21.55 20.06
N ARG A 534 -0.81 -20.51 20.89
CA ARG A 534 -0.72 -20.62 22.35
C ARG A 534 -2.09 -20.68 22.99
N SER A 535 -2.72 -21.86 22.99
CA SER A 535 -3.95 -22.11 23.75
C SER A 535 -3.78 -21.90 25.26
N ASP A 536 -2.56 -22.04 25.77
CA ASP A 536 -2.19 -21.72 27.15
C ASP A 536 -2.14 -20.21 27.44
N GLN A 537 -2.28 -19.37 26.41
CA GLN A 537 -2.28 -17.91 26.47
C GLN A 537 -3.59 -17.30 25.90
N ASP A 538 -4.68 -18.06 25.86
CA ASP A 538 -6.01 -17.62 25.37
C ASP A 538 -6.16 -17.48 23.84
N PHE A 539 -5.28 -18.09 23.04
CA PHE A 539 -5.46 -18.08 21.59
C PHE A 539 -6.75 -18.80 21.19
N VAL A 540 -7.64 -18.05 20.55
CA VAL A 540 -8.86 -18.53 19.89
C VAL A 540 -8.98 -17.80 18.56
N THR A 541 -9.44 -18.51 17.52
CA THR A 541 -9.74 -17.89 16.23
C THR A 541 -11.11 -18.29 15.70
N GLU A 542 -11.73 -17.38 14.96
CA GLU A 542 -13.00 -17.55 14.27
C GLU A 542 -12.83 -17.03 12.84
N ALA A 543 -13.37 -17.75 11.84
CA ALA A 543 -13.23 -17.41 10.42
C ALA A 543 -11.77 -17.27 9.94
N ALA A 544 -10.98 -18.34 10.09
CA ALA A 544 -9.59 -18.38 9.64
C ALA A 544 -9.43 -19.19 8.34
N ARG A 545 -8.86 -18.56 7.30
CA ARG A 545 -8.51 -19.22 6.04
C ARG A 545 -7.00 -19.28 5.93
N ILE A 546 -6.47 -20.47 5.72
CA ILE A 546 -5.06 -20.67 5.45
C ILE A 546 -4.95 -21.50 4.16
N THR A 547 -4.33 -20.96 3.12
CA THR A 547 -4.26 -21.59 1.81
C THR A 547 -2.87 -21.44 1.21
N ASP A 548 -2.44 -22.42 0.43
CA ASP A 548 -1.16 -22.41 -0.30
C ASP A 548 0.07 -22.08 0.55
N SER A 549 0.02 -22.39 1.85
CA SER A 549 1.03 -21.96 2.82
C SER A 549 1.82 -23.15 3.39
N TRP A 550 3.11 -22.93 3.68
CA TRP A 550 4.06 -23.93 4.16
C TRP A 550 4.69 -23.55 5.50
N PHE A 551 4.92 -24.54 6.36
CA PHE A 551 5.54 -24.41 7.69
C PHE A 551 6.59 -25.52 7.91
N ASP A 552 7.81 -25.16 8.31
CA ASP A 552 8.94 -26.11 8.51
C ASP A 552 8.76 -27.02 9.73
N TYR A 553 8.40 -26.42 10.87
CA TYR A 553 8.18 -27.13 12.13
C TYR A 553 7.02 -26.46 12.87
N ALA A 554 6.08 -27.23 13.41
CA ALA A 554 5.04 -26.71 14.29
C ALA A 554 5.06 -27.52 15.56
N ASN A 555 5.50 -26.92 16.67
CA ASN A 555 5.65 -27.63 17.93
C ASN A 555 4.60 -27.15 18.94
N THR A 556 3.86 -28.14 19.45
CA THR A 556 2.72 -28.16 20.39
C THR A 556 1.33 -27.98 19.75
N GLU A 557 0.59 -29.10 19.72
CA GLU A 557 -0.87 -29.24 19.60
C GLU A 557 -1.55 -28.63 18.37
N PHE A 558 -1.22 -29.18 17.20
CA PHE A 558 -2.21 -29.31 16.14
C PHE A 558 -3.33 -30.25 16.61
N LEU A 559 -4.38 -29.72 17.23
CA LEU A 559 -5.69 -30.38 17.16
C LEU A 559 -6.19 -30.14 15.73
N ILE A 560 -5.80 -31.05 14.83
CA ILE A 560 -6.39 -31.20 13.48
C ILE A 560 -7.59 -32.13 13.66
N PRO A 561 -8.85 -31.66 13.64
CA PRO A 561 -9.97 -32.56 13.50
C PRO A 561 -10.25 -32.71 11.99
N TYR A 562 -9.70 -33.75 11.35
CA TYR A 562 -10.40 -34.76 10.53
C TYR A 562 -9.45 -35.48 9.54
N PRO A 563 -9.77 -36.75 9.19
CA PRO A 563 -9.04 -37.60 8.27
C PRO A 563 -9.30 -37.02 6.87
N ASP A 564 -8.33 -36.84 6.01
CA ASP A 564 -8.04 -37.91 5.07
C ASP A 564 -6.73 -37.66 4.31
N LYS A 565 -5.82 -36.81 4.82
CA LYS A 565 -4.45 -36.68 4.27
C LYS A 565 -3.45 -36.10 5.26
N HIS A 566 -2.26 -36.69 5.27
CA HIS A 566 -1.12 -36.28 6.08
C HIS A 566 -0.58 -34.93 5.57
N ALA A 567 -0.25 -34.00 6.48
CA ALA A 567 0.80 -33.01 6.20
C ALA A 567 2.09 -33.79 5.92
N SER A 568 2.67 -33.65 4.72
CA SER A 568 3.92 -34.32 4.38
C SER A 568 5.10 -33.51 4.94
N PHE A 569 5.77 -34.12 5.91
CA PHE A 569 7.00 -33.65 6.54
C PHE A 569 8.19 -34.17 5.73
N GLU A 570 8.71 -33.40 4.78
CA GLU A 570 9.93 -33.68 4.02
C GLU A 570 10.66 -32.36 3.68
N PRO A 571 11.97 -32.37 3.33
CA PRO A 571 12.75 -31.16 3.02
C PRO A 571 12.05 -30.26 2.00
N TYR A 572 12.25 -28.93 2.13
CA TYR A 572 11.67 -27.88 1.26
C TYR A 572 11.33 -28.40 -0.13
N ASP A 573 10.03 -28.60 -0.38
CA ASP A 573 9.48 -29.01 -1.67
C ASP A 573 8.47 -27.94 -2.10
N PRO A 574 8.81 -27.11 -3.10
CA PRO A 574 7.91 -26.07 -3.61
C PRO A 574 6.65 -26.63 -4.32
N GLU A 575 6.49 -27.95 -4.43
CA GLU A 575 5.29 -28.60 -4.96
C GLU A 575 4.29 -29.03 -3.86
N ILE A 576 4.65 -28.90 -2.57
CA ILE A 576 3.84 -29.36 -1.43
C ILE A 576 3.29 -28.16 -0.65
N HIS A 577 2.02 -27.82 -0.89
CA HIS A 577 1.30 -26.76 -0.18
C HIS A 577 0.10 -27.32 0.61
N TRP A 578 -0.23 -26.69 1.74
CA TRP A 578 -1.46 -27.02 2.48
C TRP A 578 -2.68 -26.31 1.88
N ASP A 579 -3.65 -27.09 1.41
CA ASP A 579 -4.94 -26.62 0.90
C ASP A 579 -6.04 -26.97 1.92
N GLY A 580 -6.37 -26.04 2.83
CA GLY A 580 -7.41 -26.28 3.83
C GLY A 580 -7.93 -25.02 4.54
N SER A 581 -9.22 -24.73 4.41
CA SER A 581 -9.89 -23.72 5.25
C SER A 581 -10.30 -24.32 6.61
N PHE A 582 -10.16 -23.58 7.73
CA PHE A 582 -10.66 -24.00 9.04
C PHE A 582 -12.04 -23.39 9.35
N PRO A 583 -13.15 -24.14 9.25
CA PRO A 583 -14.43 -23.71 9.83
C PRO A 583 -14.58 -24.30 11.24
N TRP A 584 -13.89 -23.76 12.27
CA TRP A 584 -14.10 -24.27 13.63
C TRP A 584 -13.80 -23.26 14.77
N LYS A 585 -14.55 -23.38 15.88
CA LYS A 585 -14.29 -22.77 17.21
C LYS A 585 -13.68 -23.83 18.15
N SER A 586 -12.49 -23.59 18.68
CA SER A 586 -11.70 -24.54 19.51
C SER A 586 -12.05 -24.57 21.02
N PRO A 587 -11.61 -25.57 21.83
CA PRO A 587 -12.35 -26.68 22.42
C PRO A 587 -12.68 -26.44 23.91
N VAL A 588 -13.95 -26.16 24.22
CA VAL A 588 -14.50 -26.32 25.58
C VAL A 588 -15.54 -27.45 25.53
N GLN A 589 -15.46 -28.39 26.49
CA GLN A 589 -16.15 -29.69 26.47
C GLN A 589 -17.70 -29.62 26.46
N ASN A 590 -18.32 -30.64 25.82
CA ASN A 590 -19.75 -31.01 25.74
C ASN A 590 -20.47 -30.79 24.40
N VAL A 591 -19.90 -31.26 23.30
CA VAL A 591 -20.56 -31.11 21.99
C VAL A 591 -20.39 -32.39 21.14
N HIS A 592 -21.52 -33.04 20.82
CA HIS A 592 -21.65 -34.15 19.86
C HIS A 592 -22.26 -33.60 18.57
N TYR A 593 -21.70 -33.89 17.39
CA TYR A 593 -22.41 -33.68 16.11
C TYR A 593 -22.13 -34.77 15.06
N GLU A 594 -23.22 -35.13 14.36
CA GLU A 594 -23.34 -36.14 13.30
C GLU A 594 -23.04 -35.54 11.91
N LEU A 595 -22.53 -36.40 11.02
CA LEU A 595 -22.14 -36.10 9.65
C LEU A 595 -23.35 -36.23 8.70
N ASN A 596 -23.48 -35.31 7.74
CA ASN A 596 -24.25 -35.50 6.51
C ASN A 596 -23.34 -35.35 5.29
#